data_AF-A0A3P7K9P9-F1
#
_entry.id   AF-A0A3P7K9P9-F1
#
_cell.length_a   1.000
_cell.length_b   1.000
_cell.length_c   1.000
_cell.angle_alpha   90.00
_cell.angle_beta   90.00
_cell.angle_gamma   90.00
#
_symmetry.space_group_name_H-M   'P 1'
#
loop_
_entity.id
_entity.type
_entity.pdbx_description
1 polymer ?
#
loop_
_entity_poly.entity_id
_entity_poly.type
_entity_poly.pdbx_seq_one_letter_code
_entity_poly.pdbx_strand_id
1 'polypeptide(L)'
;MTYYVADQKPAQMVLFDYYNPEEQMKSSYSAKQIRSLPDSCPDCWPTGEQHSPAPTRGHSSSTTPTTTGMFIAAVFALWRLLL
;
A
#
# COMPACT_ATOMS: atom_id res chain seq x y z
N MET A 1 19.00 -8.25 -10.67
CA MET A 1 17.57 -7.91 -10.81
C MET A 1 17.35 -6.60 -10.06
N THR A 2 16.76 -5.58 -10.69
CA THR A 2 16.51 -4.26 -10.06
C THR A 2 15.01 -3.98 -10.17
N TYR A 3 14.37 -3.68 -9.04
CA TYR A 3 12.93 -3.41 -8.96
C TYR A 3 12.67 -1.90 -8.90
N TYR A 4 11.58 -1.46 -9.53
CA TYR A 4 11.08 -0.10 -9.38
C TYR A 4 10.12 -0.03 -8.20
N VAL A 5 10.34 0.94 -7.31
CA VAL A 5 9.55 1.15 -6.10
C VAL A 5 9.21 2.64 -6.02
N ALA A 6 7.93 2.99 -5.97
CA ALA A 6 7.50 4.37 -5.70
C ALA A 6 7.40 4.63 -4.20
N ASP A 7 7.28 5.91 -3.85
CA ASP A 7 7.09 6.40 -2.48
C ASP A 7 8.14 5.86 -1.50
N GLN A 8 9.38 5.73 -1.99
CA GLN A 8 10.50 5.28 -1.18
C GLN A 8 10.72 6.27 -0.03
N LYS A 9 10.60 5.74 1.19
CA LYS A 9 10.97 6.50 2.39
C LYS A 9 12.49 6.66 2.45
N PRO A 10 12.98 7.74 3.09
CA PRO A 10 14.40 7.88 3.37
C PRO A 10 14.95 6.65 4.10
N ALA A 11 16.09 6.15 3.63
CA ALA A 11 16.82 5.08 4.29
C ALA A 11 17.77 5.67 5.35
N GLN A 12 18.23 4.82 6.27
CA GLN A 12 19.19 5.21 7.30
C GLN A 12 20.48 4.42 7.16
N MET A 13 21.59 5.10 7.38
CA MET A 13 22.92 4.54 7.57
C MET A 13 23.32 4.75 9.02
N VAL A 14 23.84 3.71 9.65
CA VAL A 14 24.36 3.77 11.02
C VAL A 14 25.80 3.27 10.99
N LEU A 15 26.73 4.11 11.42
CA LEU A 15 28.11 3.74 11.70
C LEU A 15 28.27 3.67 13.21
N PHE A 16 28.73 2.54 13.74
CA PHE A 16 28.89 2.34 15.18
C PHE A 16 30.09 1.44 15.47
N ASP A 17 30.70 1.61 16.64
CA ASP A 17 31.71 0.70 17.14
C ASP A 17 31.04 -0.61 17.58
N TYR A 18 31.57 -1.74 17.11
CA TYR A 18 31.04 -3.07 17.41
C TYR A 18 31.12 -3.43 18.90
N TYR A 19 32.17 -2.99 19.60
CA TYR A 19 32.39 -3.25 21.02
C TYR A 19 31.84 -2.15 21.93
N ASN A 20 31.56 -0.95 21.39
CA ASN A 20 30.91 0.14 22.11
C ASN A 20 29.76 0.79 21.30
N PRO A 21 28.59 0.14 21.16
CA PRO A 21 27.50 0.59 20.28
C PRO A 21 26.84 1.94 20.67
N GLU A 22 27.10 2.42 21.88
CA GLU A 22 26.66 3.73 22.36
C GLU A 22 27.29 4.86 21.51
N GLU A 23 28.53 4.65 21.03
CA GLU A 23 29.23 5.54 20.11
C GLU A 23 28.79 5.26 18.67
N GLN A 24 27.74 5.96 18.25
CA GLN A 24 27.17 5.79 16.91
C GLN A 24 26.86 7.11 16.22
N MET A 25 27.02 7.11 14.89
CA MET A 25 26.58 8.17 14.01
C MET A 25 25.45 7.65 13.12
N LYS A 26 24.32 8.36 13.11
CA LYS A 26 23.15 8.05 12.27
C LYS A 26 23.02 9.12 11.20
N SER A 27 22.84 8.70 9.96
CA SER A 27 22.58 9.59 8.84
C SER A 27 21.42 9.05 8.02
N SER A 28 20.55 9.92 7.52
CA SER A 28 19.48 9.56 6.60
C SER A 28 19.83 9.99 5.18
N TYR A 29 19.47 9.16 4.21
CA TYR A 29 19.60 9.50 2.80
C TYR A 29 18.33 9.12 2.05
N SER A 30 18.01 9.91 1.04
CA SER A 30 16.87 9.65 0.15
C SER A 30 17.36 9.58 -1.27
N ALA A 31 16.91 8.57 -2.02
CA ALA A 31 17.07 8.58 -3.46
C ALA A 31 16.25 9.75 -4.03
N LYS A 32 16.74 10.38 -5.11
CA LYS A 32 15.94 11.38 -5.84
C LYS A 32 14.62 10.70 -6.24
N GLN A 33 13.50 11.23 -5.75
CA GLN A 33 12.18 10.65 -5.94
C GLN A 33 11.92 10.46 -7.43
N ILE A 34 11.84 9.21 -7.87
CA ILE A 34 11.30 8.90 -9.19
C ILE A 34 9.81 9.20 -9.05
N ARG A 35 9.34 10.24 -9.73
CA ARG A 35 7.90 10.51 -9.84
C ARG A 35 7.27 9.22 -10.34
N SER A 36 6.30 8.71 -9.59
CA SER A 36 5.38 7.60 -9.87
C SER A 36 5.90 6.34 -10.60
N LEU A 37 5.52 5.14 -10.16
CA LEU A 37 5.85 3.91 -10.90
C LEU A 37 5.41 3.92 -12.38
N PRO A 38 4.29 4.57 -12.77
CA PRO A 38 3.94 4.79 -14.18
C PRO A 38 5.00 5.48 -15.02
N ASP A 39 5.67 6.50 -14.49
CA ASP A 39 6.73 7.18 -15.21
C ASP A 39 7.99 6.29 -15.38
N SER A 40 8.12 5.25 -14.55
CA SER A 40 9.27 4.33 -14.58
C SER A 40 9.09 3.17 -15.56
N CYS A 41 7.85 2.76 -15.82
CA CYS A 41 7.53 1.70 -16.77
C CYS A 41 6.15 1.98 -17.40
N PRO A 42 6.07 2.57 -18.60
CA PRO A 42 4.80 2.85 -19.25
C PRO A 42 4.02 1.59 -19.64
N ASP A 43 4.72 0.49 -19.95
CA ASP A 43 4.10 -0.77 -20.41
C ASP A 43 3.64 -1.69 -19.26
N CYS A 44 4.00 -1.38 -18.01
CA CYS A 44 3.65 -2.18 -16.84
C CYS A 44 2.23 -1.89 -16.32
N TRP A 45 1.62 -0.81 -16.78
CA TRP A 45 0.30 -0.38 -16.34
C TRP A 45 -0.71 -0.71 -17.42
N PRO A 46 -1.87 -1.27 -17.08
CA PRO A 46 -2.93 -1.50 -18.05
C PRO A 46 -3.45 -0.15 -18.55
N THR A 47 -2.88 0.35 -19.65
CA THR A 47 -3.54 1.32 -20.51
C THR A 47 -4.80 0.63 -20.99
N GLY A 48 -5.95 1.25 -20.73
CA GLY A 48 -7.28 0.66 -20.92
C GLY A 48 -7.68 0.35 -22.37
N GLU A 49 -6.84 -0.25 -23.18
CA GLU A 49 -7.27 -0.96 -24.39
C GLU A 49 -7.61 -2.41 -24.02
N GLN A 50 -8.89 -2.59 -23.68
CA GLN A 50 -9.56 -3.88 -23.77
C GLN A 50 -9.50 -4.38 -25.22
N HIS A 51 -8.48 -5.16 -25.55
CA HIS A 51 -8.59 -6.16 -26.61
C HIS A 51 -8.27 -7.53 -26.03
N SER A 52 -9.25 -8.05 -25.29
CA SER A 52 -9.33 -9.48 -25.01
C SER A 52 -10.76 -9.91 -25.30
N PRO A 53 -11.01 -10.80 -26.28
CA PRO A 53 -12.34 -11.32 -26.50
C PRO A 53 -12.77 -12.03 -25.22
N ALA A 54 -13.90 -11.60 -24.66
CA ALA A 54 -14.39 -12.02 -23.36
C ALA A 54 -14.36 -13.55 -23.18
N PRO A 55 -13.79 -14.09 -22.09
CA PRO A 55 -14.21 -15.38 -21.60
C PRO A 55 -15.54 -15.18 -20.88
N THR A 56 -16.61 -15.71 -21.47
CA THR A 56 -17.93 -15.81 -20.87
C THR A 56 -17.84 -16.66 -19.59
N ARG A 57 -17.66 -16.03 -18.42
CA ARG A 57 -17.94 -16.66 -17.13
C ARG A 57 -18.40 -15.62 -16.13
N GLY A 58 -19.71 -15.40 -16.12
CA GLY A 58 -20.38 -14.60 -15.10
C GLY A 58 -20.14 -15.19 -13.71
N HIS A 59 -19.40 -14.45 -12.89
CA HIS A 59 -19.45 -14.59 -11.43
C HIS A 59 -20.05 -13.30 -10.90
N SER A 60 -21.37 -13.30 -10.74
CA SER A 60 -22.08 -12.30 -9.95
C SER A 60 -21.72 -12.51 -8.49
N SER A 61 -20.78 -11.74 -7.97
CA SER A 61 -20.62 -11.61 -6.52
C SER A 61 -21.69 -10.64 -6.02
N SER A 62 -22.84 -11.21 -5.65
CA SER A 62 -23.83 -10.51 -4.83
C SER A 62 -23.29 -10.45 -3.40
N THR A 63 -22.90 -9.26 -2.95
CA THR A 63 -22.48 -9.03 -1.57
C THR A 63 -23.73 -9.01 -0.70
N THR A 64 -24.16 -10.18 -0.20
CA THR A 64 -25.20 -10.24 0.84
C THR A 64 -24.62 -9.66 2.13
N PRO A 65 -25.25 -8.64 2.75
CA PRO A 65 -24.75 -8.09 4.00
C PRO A 65 -24.90 -9.14 5.11
N THR A 66 -23.78 -9.55 5.69
CA THR A 66 -23.75 -10.47 6.83
C THR A 66 -24.39 -9.78 8.04
N THR A 67 -25.44 -10.36 8.59
CA THR A 67 -26.25 -9.84 9.71
C THR A 67 -25.40 -9.37 10.89
N THR A 68 -24.29 -10.05 11.18
CA THR A 68 -23.35 -9.71 12.26
C THR A 68 -22.71 -8.32 12.10
N GLY A 69 -22.43 -7.90 10.86
CA GLY A 69 -21.83 -6.58 10.59
C GLY A 69 -22.80 -5.42 10.82
N MET A 70 -24.10 -5.65 10.58
CA MET A 70 -25.14 -4.65 10.82
C MET A 70 -25.40 -4.40 12.31
N PHE A 71 -25.30 -5.44 13.15
CA PHE A 71 -25.44 -5.30 14.60
C PHE A 71 -24.33 -4.45 15.22
N ILE A 72 -23.08 -4.63 14.77
CA ILE A 72 -21.94 -3.86 15.28
C ILE A 72 -22.09 -2.38 14.92
N ALA A 73 -22.44 -2.07 13.67
CA ALA A 73 -22.68 -0.69 13.24
C ALA A 73 -23.82 -0.02 14.01
N ALA A 74 -24.92 -0.74 14.26
CA ALA A 74 -26.05 -0.23 15.03
C ALA A 74 -25.68 0.06 16.50
N VAL A 75 -24.92 -0.83 17.16
CA VAL A 75 -24.46 -0.62 18.55
C VAL A 75 -23.51 0.58 18.64
N PHE A 76 -22.59 0.73 17.70
CA PHE A 76 -21.69 1.89 17.67
C PHE A 76 -22.43 3.21 17.43
N ALA A 77 -23.44 3.21 16.55
CA ALA A 77 -24.25 4.39 16.30
C ALA A 77 -25.09 4.77 17.53
N LEU A 78 -25.71 3.79 18.20
CA LEU A 78 -26.50 4.01 19.41
C LEU A 78 -25.66 4.50 20.58
N TRP A 79 -24.45 3.96 20.76
CA TRP A 79 -23.51 4.46 21.78
C TRP A 79 -23.19 5.94 21.54
N ARG A 80 -22.85 6.34 20.31
CA ARG A 80 -22.54 7.73 19.96
C ARG A 80 -23.71 8.71 20.14
N LEU A 81 -24.94 8.23 20.19
CA LEU A 81 -26.14 9.06 20.35
C LEU A 81 -26.56 9.22 21.82
N LEU A 82 -26.10 8.34 22.71
CA LEU A 82 -26.46 8.34 24.13
C LEU A 82 -25.40 8.96 25.06
N LEU A 83 -24.24 9.34 24.52
CA LEU A 83 -23.08 9.91 25.23
C LEU A 83 -22.74 11.28 24.64
#